data_AF-A0AAV6C651-F1
#
_entry.id   AF-A0AAV6C651-F1
#
_cell.length_a   1.000
_cell.length_b   1.000
_cell.length_c   1.000
_cell.angle_alpha   90.00
_cell.angle_beta   90.00
_cell.angle_gamma   90.00
#
_symmetry.space_group_name_H-M   'P 1'
#
loop_
_entity.id
_entity.type
_entity.pdbx_description
1 polymer ?
#
loop_
_entity_poly.entity_id
_entity_poly.type
_entity_poly.pdbx_seq_one_letter_code
_entity_poly.pdbx_strand_id
1 'polypeptide(L)' 'PGAGSPDGIKVDKAGNLYGSGPGGVWIISPEGKHLGTIEVPEQMANLAWGDADGKTLYITASTSVYRIRLKIAGVRP' A
#
# COMPACT_ATOMS: atom_id res chain seq x y z
N PRO A 1 6.96 10.49 19.00
CA PRO A 1 6.81 9.73 17.73
C PRO A 1 6.11 8.39 18.00
N GLY A 2 4.78 8.36 17.87
CA GLY A 2 3.99 7.17 18.15
C GLY A 2 4.20 6.09 17.09
N ALA A 3 4.11 4.82 17.48
CA ALA A 3 4.06 3.69 16.56
C ALA A 3 3.05 4.00 15.45
N GLY A 4 3.47 3.92 14.18
CA GLY A 4 2.68 4.35 13.03
C GLY A 4 1.25 3.82 13.11
N SER A 5 0.27 4.73 13.06
CA SER A 5 -1.14 4.38 13.02
C SER A 5 -1.50 3.95 11.60
N PRO A 6 -2.15 2.79 11.40
CA PRO A 6 -2.78 2.48 10.13
C PRO A 6 -3.82 3.56 9.79
N ASP A 7 -3.85 3.97 8.53
CA ASP A 7 -4.76 4.95 7.95
C ASP A 7 -5.32 4.35 6.64
N GLY A 8 -4.64 4.56 5.52
CA GLY A 8 -5.10 4.09 4.22
C GLY A 8 -4.98 2.58 4.04
N ILE A 9 -5.99 2.01 3.37
CA ILE A 9 -6.08 0.60 3.01
C ILE A 9 -6.62 0.43 1.59
N LYS A 10 -6.10 -0.54 0.85
CA LYS A 10 -6.58 -1.00 -0.47
C LYS A 10 -6.39 -2.51 -0.61
N VAL A 11 -7.05 -3.10 -1.59
CA VAL A 11 -7.00 -4.54 -1.88
C VAL A 11 -6.65 -4.78 -3.35
N ASP A 12 -5.85 -5.80 -3.64
CA ASP A 12 -5.58 -6.25 -5.01
C ASP A 12 -6.59 -7.31 -5.50
N LYS A 13 -6.54 -7.66 -6.78
CA LYS A 13 -7.45 -8.67 -7.36
C LYS A 13 -7.26 -10.09 -6.85
N ALA A 14 -6.17 -10.38 -6.12
CA ALA A 14 -5.97 -11.66 -5.45
C ALA A 14 -6.46 -11.63 -3.98
N GLY A 15 -7.00 -10.50 -3.52
CA GLY A 15 -7.49 -10.32 -2.16
C GLY A 15 -6.41 -9.92 -1.16
N ASN A 16 -5.19 -9.63 -1.60
CA ASN A 16 -4.14 -9.12 -0.70
C ASN A 16 -4.48 -7.70 -0.28
N LEU A 17 -4.37 -7.44 1.02
CA LEU A 17 -4.54 -6.15 1.65
C LEU A 17 -3.22 -5.40 1.65
N TYR A 18 -3.26 -4.15 1.19
CA TYR A 18 -2.18 -3.18 1.23
C TYR A 18 -2.60 -2.09 2.20
N GLY A 19 -1.86 -1.92 3.30
CA GLY A 19 -2.18 -0.95 4.34
C GLY A 19 -0.96 -0.18 4.79
N SER A 20 -1.15 1.08 5.17
CA SER A 20 -0.09 1.85 5.83
C SER A 20 0.26 1.21 7.18
N GLY A 21 1.55 1.04 7.46
CA GLY A 21 2.05 0.58 8.75
C GLY A 21 3.44 1.14 9.04
N PRO A 22 3.99 0.89 10.23
CA PRO A 22 5.39 1.18 10.54
C PRO A 22 6.32 0.68 9.43
N GLY A 23 7.14 1.60 8.89
CA GLY A 23 8.12 1.31 7.84
C GLY A 23 7.59 1.36 6.40
N GLY A 24 6.27 1.48 6.16
CA GLY A 24 5.73 1.66 4.81
C GLY A 24 4.41 0.95 4.56
N VAL A 25 4.26 0.28 3.40
CA VAL A 25 3.06 -0.49 3.06
C VAL A 25 3.21 -1.93 3.51
N TRP A 26 2.39 -2.37 4.46
CA TRP A 26 2.27 -3.79 4.80
C TRP A 26 1.39 -4.51 3.78
N ILE A 27 1.84 -5.66 3.32
CA ILE A 27 1.09 -6.55 2.42
C ILE A 27 0.63 -7.76 3.22
N ILE A 28 -0.67 -7.92 3.38
CA ILE A 28 -1.29 -9.00 4.14
C ILE A 28 -2.12 -9.86 3.18
N SER A 29 -1.92 -11.17 3.21
CA SER A 29 -2.74 -12.14 2.45
C SER A 29 -4.20 -12.14 2.91
N PRO A 30 -5.14 -12.68 2.10
CA PRO A 30 -6.53 -12.88 2.51
C PRO A 30 -6.69 -13.66 3.82
N GLU A 31 -5.75 -14.56 4.11
CA GLU A 31 -5.73 -15.37 5.33
C GLU A 31 -5.13 -14.64 6.54
N GLY A 32 -4.76 -13.37 6.42
CA GLY A 32 -4.20 -12.55 7.50
C GLY A 32 -2.69 -12.70 7.71
N LYS A 33 -1.99 -13.48 6.87
CA LYS A 33 -0.52 -13.61 6.95
C LYS A 33 0.18 -12.38 6.36
N HIS A 34 1.16 -11.84 7.07
CA HIS A 34 2.06 -10.81 6.55
C HIS A 34 2.99 -11.39 5.48
N LEU A 35 2.88 -10.87 4.26
CA LEU A 35 3.67 -11.26 3.10
C LEU A 35 4.95 -10.44 2.96
N GLY A 36 4.94 -9.19 3.43
CA GLY A 36 6.11 -8.32 3.46
C GLY A 36 5.74 -6.84 3.49
N THR A 37 6.78 -5.99 3.56
CA THR A 37 6.66 -4.54 3.63
C THR A 37 7.32 -3.89 2.40
N ILE A 38 6.61 -2.97 1.75
CA ILE A 38 7.22 -2.02 0.81
C ILE A 38 7.70 -0.83 1.63
N GLU A 39 9.01 -0.64 1.71
CA GLU A 39 9.60 0.44 2.47
C GLU A 39 9.27 1.80 1.87
N VAL A 40 8.91 2.76 2.72
CA VAL A 40 8.67 4.16 2.35
C VAL A 40 9.53 5.03 3.27
N PRO A 41 10.33 5.97 2.75
CA PRO A 41 11.36 6.67 3.53
C PRO A 41 10.80 7.70 4.53
N GLU A 42 9.48 7.92 4.53
CA GLU A 42 8.80 8.86 5.42
C GLU A 42 7.42 8.34 5.80
N GLN A 43 6.77 9.02 6.75
CA GLN A 43 5.43 8.63 7.19
C GLN A 43 4.42 8.76 6.05
N MET A 44 3.67 7.68 5.82
CA MET A 44 2.61 7.64 4.83
C MET A 44 1.22 7.66 5.47
N ALA A 45 0.24 8.12 4.71
CA ALA A 45 -1.16 8.17 5.15
C ALA A 45 -2.08 7.37 4.23
N ASN A 46 -1.89 7.41 2.91
CA ASN A 46 -2.83 6.80 1.98
C ASN A 46 -2.16 6.19 0.75
N LEU A 47 -2.93 5.37 0.05
CA LEU A 47 -2.51 4.67 -1.14
C LEU A 47 -3.69 4.39 -2.08
N ALA A 48 -3.41 4.35 -3.37
CA ALA A 48 -4.41 4.08 -4.39
C ALA A 48 -3.80 3.35 -5.59
N TRP A 49 -4.60 2.51 -6.23
CA TRP A 49 -4.25 1.85 -7.48
C TRP A 49 -4.44 2.80 -8.65
N GLY A 50 -3.44 2.91 -9.51
CA GLY A 50 -3.46 3.79 -10.67
C GLY A 50 -2.90 3.12 -11.93
N ASP A 51 -2.68 3.98 -12.93
CA ASP A 51 -2.38 3.63 -14.33
C ASP A 51 -3.50 2.82 -15.01
N ALA A 52 -3.43 2.71 -16.34
CA ALA A 52 -4.50 2.11 -17.14
C ALA A 52 -4.82 0.67 -16.73
N ASP A 53 -3.80 -0.10 -16.37
CA ASP A 53 -3.91 -1.51 -16.01
C ASP A 53 -4.05 -1.78 -14.50
N GLY A 54 -4.06 -0.73 -13.67
CA GLY A 54 -4.24 -0.86 -12.23
C GLY A 54 -3.07 -1.52 -11.50
N LYS A 55 -1.91 -1.68 -12.14
CA LYS A 55 -0.73 -2.35 -11.56
C LYS A 55 0.28 -1.40 -10.92
N THR A 56 -0.08 -0.14 -10.73
CA THR A 56 0.76 0.82 -10.03
C THR A 56 0.10 1.23 -8.74
N LEU A 57 0.82 1.11 -7.63
CA LEU A 57 0.38 1.60 -6.34
C LEU A 57 1.01 2.98 -6.10
N TYR A 58 0.17 4.00 -6.05
CA TYR A 58 0.52 5.36 -5.65
C TYR A 58 0.39 5.49 -4.14
N ILE A 59 1.34 6.19 -3.52
CA ILE A 59 1.47 6.32 -2.07
C ILE A 59 1.64 7.79 -1.74
N THR A 60 0.75 8.34 -0.91
CA THR A 60 0.87 9.70 -0.39
C THR A 60 1.55 9.67 0.97
N ALA A 61 2.66 10.38 1.07
CA ALA A 61 3.45 10.50 2.28
C ALA A 61 3.59 11.97 2.70
N SER A 62 4.25 12.23 3.82
CA SER A 62 4.29 13.54 4.46
C SER A 62 4.67 14.68 3.51
N THR A 63 5.71 14.49 2.69
CA THR A 63 6.23 15.53 1.79
C THR A 63 6.18 15.16 0.32
N SER A 64 5.96 13.89 0.00
CA SER A 64 6.11 13.35 -1.35
C SER A 64 5.01 12.36 -1.74
N VAL A 65 4.85 12.15 -3.04
CA VAL A 65 4.06 11.05 -3.61
C VAL A 65 5.01 10.05 -4.25
N TYR A 66 4.96 8.80 -3.81
CA TYR A 66 5.72 7.69 -4.38
C TYR A 66 4.82 6.84 -5.27
N ARG A 67 5.45 6.06 -6.16
CA ARG A 67 4.75 5.00 -6.91
C ARG A 67 5.63 3.78 -7.06
N ILE A 68 5.01 2.61 -7.06
CA ILE A 68 5.66 1.33 -7.32
C ILE A 68 4.81 0.46 -8.23
N ARG A 69 5.48 -0.25 -9.14
CA ARG A 69 4.85 -1.19 -10.06
C ARG A 69 4.73 -2.57 -9.40
N LEU A 70 3.53 -3.14 -9.40
CA LEU A 70 3.23 -4.46 -8.82
C LEU A 70 2.78 -5.45 -9.89
N LYS A 71 2.87 -6.75 -9.56
CA LYS A 71 2.56 -7.83 -10.51
C LYS A 71 1.05 -8.04 -10.67
N ILE A 72 0.32 -7.85 -9.58
CA ILE A 72 -1.13 -8.04 -9.47
C ILE A 72 -1.80 -6.66 -9.52
N ALA A 73 -2.87 -6.56 -10.31
CA ALA A 73 -3.63 -5.32 -10.40
C ALA A 73 -4.50 -5.11 -9.17
N GLY A 74 -4.72 -3.85 -8.83
CA GLY A 74 -5.64 -3.41 -7.80
C GLY A 74 -7.12 -3.61 -8.10
N VAL A 75 -7.93 -3.62 -7.04
CA VAL A 75 -9.35 -3.30 -7.14
C VAL A 75 -9.49 -1.77 -7.23
N ARG A 76 -10.09 -1.27 -8.31
CA ARG A 76 -10.37 0.15 -8.53
C ARG A 76 -11.89 0.38 -8.42
N PRO A 77 -12.35 1.59 -8.04
CA PRO A 77 -13.75 1.98 -8.17
C PRO A 77 -14.25 1.84 -9.61
#